data_AF-A0AA40KUZ3-F1
#
_entry.id   AF-A0AA40KUZ3-F1
#
_cell.length_a   1.000
_cell.length_b   1.000
_cell.length_c   1.000
_cell.angle_alpha   90.00
_cell.angle_beta   90.00
_cell.angle_gamma   90.00
#
_symmetry.space_group_name_H-M   'P 1'
#
loop_
_entity.id
_entity.type
_entity.pdbx_description
1 polymer ?
#
loop_
_entity_poly.entity_id
_entity_poly.type
_entity_poly.pdbx_seq_one_letter_code
_entity_poly.pdbx_strand_id
1 'polypeptide(L)'
;MGYQIQNHAELLFIDQHSVLFRNEDEESIDSHKPSNIGSRISGKDKADAASSPESFESARDGVADLREFEEFSEFFPHFEKQKLYHAALKQHEDKSIQCRRLHTELVKCGSDVEYLAKVHCLRQAYTQLFTIPSTTEWIADIGRQIISDLIMYADRDPKDYLIHYERMLEFLQEPNNHKIMEEELTARGVKCMNFYDVLIDFILLDAFEEVEKPPSSIKAILQNRWISASFRETAIGTAVWSVLVGKRQMLKYDKGFLAHFYSISEQISPVLVWGFLGPEGSLRSTCHYFRDQVIEFLVDIFNFFKVRYTTIDNLAEDILREMKGRVENINQRLSLEGC
;
A
#
# COMPACT_ATOMS: atom_id res chain seq x y z
N MET A 1 28.85 -28.72 -3.50
CA MET A 1 29.46 -27.38 -3.35
C MET A 1 28.84 -26.36 -4.32
N GLY A 2 28.67 -26.66 -5.62
CA GLY A 2 27.97 -25.77 -6.57
C GLY A 2 26.51 -25.43 -6.21
N TYR A 3 25.71 -26.41 -5.75
CA TYR A 3 24.34 -26.17 -5.29
C TYR A 3 24.22 -25.24 -4.06
N GLN A 4 25.21 -25.27 -3.15
CA GLN A 4 25.22 -24.38 -1.97
C GLN A 4 25.60 -22.95 -2.34
N ILE A 5 26.46 -22.78 -3.35
CA ILE A 5 26.86 -21.48 -3.91
C ILE A 5 25.71 -20.89 -4.72
N GLN A 6 24.95 -21.72 -5.45
CA GLN A 6 23.77 -21.27 -6.20
C GLN A 6 22.63 -20.84 -5.26
N ASN A 7 22.36 -21.60 -4.18
CA ASN A 7 21.43 -21.15 -3.13
C ASN A 7 21.90 -19.87 -2.42
N HIS A 8 23.20 -19.70 -2.18
CA HIS A 8 23.74 -18.45 -1.62
C HIS A 8 23.68 -17.27 -2.62
N ALA A 9 23.81 -17.55 -3.91
CA ALA A 9 23.61 -16.56 -4.97
C ALA A 9 22.12 -16.17 -5.06
N GLU A 10 21.19 -17.13 -4.99
CA GLU A 10 19.75 -16.89 -4.98
C GLU A 10 19.30 -16.08 -3.74
N LEU A 11 19.93 -16.30 -2.58
CA LEU A 11 19.73 -15.52 -1.36
C LEU A 11 20.27 -14.07 -1.45
N LEU A 12 21.18 -13.77 -2.38
CA LEU A 12 21.66 -12.40 -2.65
C LEU A 12 20.65 -11.56 -3.47
N PHE A 13 19.52 -12.14 -3.90
CA PHE A 13 18.53 -11.49 -4.77
C PHE A 13 17.13 -11.34 -4.16
N ILE A 14 16.93 -11.79 -2.92
CA ILE A 14 15.61 -11.84 -2.28
C ILE A 14 15.59 -10.91 -1.09
N ASP A 15 14.54 -10.11 -1.07
CA ASP A 15 14.59 -8.77 -0.55
C ASP A 15 13.27 -8.68 0.37
N GLN A 16 13.41 -8.42 1.71
CA GLN A 16 12.64 -8.71 2.98
C GLN A 16 11.33 -7.93 3.33
N HIS A 17 11.13 -6.66 3.01
CA HIS A 17 9.94 -5.84 3.27
C HIS A 17 9.02 -5.62 2.08
N SER A 18 9.46 -5.95 0.89
CA SER A 18 8.59 -5.89 -0.27
C SER A 18 7.79 -7.17 -0.42
N VAL A 19 6.62 -7.01 -1.00
CA VAL A 19 5.70 -8.07 -1.34
C VAL A 19 6.43 -9.14 -2.17
N LEU A 20 7.32 -8.74 -3.10
CA LEU A 20 8.06 -9.67 -3.96
C LEU A 20 9.60 -9.50 -3.96
N PHE A 21 10.18 -8.29 -3.87
CA PHE A 21 11.59 -7.94 -4.12
C PHE A 21 12.28 -6.82 -3.25
N ARG A 22 12.31 -6.75 -1.88
CA ARG A 22 13.08 -5.68 -1.11
C ARG A 22 13.65 -5.90 0.34
N ASN A 23 14.96 -6.02 0.71
CA ASN A 23 15.70 -6.32 2.00
C ASN A 23 16.45 -5.06 2.51
N GLU A 24 16.77 -5.06 3.82
CA GLU A 24 17.48 -3.98 4.54
C GLU A 24 19.00 -4.16 4.61
N ASP A 25 19.71 -3.08 4.27
CA ASP A 25 20.89 -2.52 4.95
C ASP A 25 20.92 -1.02 4.57
N GLU A 26 20.03 -0.22 5.16
CA GLU A 26 20.17 1.24 5.25
C GLU A 26 19.22 1.74 6.36
N GLU A 27 19.70 1.68 7.61
CA GLU A 27 19.26 2.65 8.61
C GLU A 27 19.51 4.04 8.03
N SER A 28 18.44 4.80 7.82
CA SER A 28 18.38 6.27 7.82
C SER A 28 19.71 7.01 7.87
N ILE A 29 20.34 7.24 6.71
CA ILE A 29 21.34 8.30 6.52
C ILE A 29 21.01 9.11 5.27
N ASP A 30 20.00 9.97 5.35
CA ASP A 30 20.09 11.37 4.88
C ASP A 30 18.74 12.09 5.08
N SER A 31 18.54 12.63 6.27
CA SER A 31 17.75 13.86 6.45
C SER A 31 18.11 14.63 7.72
N HIS A 32 19.38 14.62 8.13
CA HIS A 32 19.90 15.64 9.05
C HIS A 32 21.37 15.95 8.74
N LYS A 33 21.60 16.86 7.79
CA LYS A 33 22.84 17.65 7.77
C LYS A 33 22.58 19.02 8.39
N PRO A 34 22.99 19.26 9.64
CA PRO A 34 23.29 20.61 10.08
C PRO A 34 24.67 21.00 9.55
N SER A 35 24.75 22.18 8.94
CA SER A 35 25.98 22.83 8.50
C SER A 35 26.91 23.11 9.69
N ASN A 36 28.08 22.50 9.71
CA ASN A 36 29.18 22.90 10.60
C ASN A 36 29.87 24.14 10.03
N ILE A 37 29.64 25.30 10.67
CA ILE A 37 30.61 26.40 10.70
C ILE A 37 31.01 26.57 12.17
N GLY A 38 32.29 26.34 12.44
CA GLY A 38 32.84 26.41 13.77
C GLY A 38 32.93 27.83 14.31
N SER A 39 32.73 27.94 15.63
CA SER A 39 33.48 28.89 16.45
C SER A 39 33.58 28.33 17.86
N ARG A 40 34.81 28.06 18.31
CA ARG A 40 35.13 27.87 19.73
C ARG A 40 34.97 29.23 20.42
N ILE A 41 34.44 29.26 21.65
CA ILE A 41 35.04 29.94 22.83
C ILE A 41 34.14 29.73 24.07
N SER A 42 34.71 29.00 25.04
CA SER A 42 34.73 29.20 26.51
C SER A 42 33.46 29.54 27.31
N GLY A 43 33.20 28.70 28.34
CA GLY A 43 32.92 29.15 29.72
C GLY A 43 31.54 28.82 30.31
N LYS A 44 31.56 28.09 31.45
CA LYS A 44 30.70 28.20 32.66
C LYS A 44 29.28 28.81 32.50
N ASP A 45 28.18 28.23 32.97
CA ASP A 45 27.90 27.63 34.28
C ASP A 45 26.61 26.78 34.21
N LYS A 46 26.49 25.80 35.11
CA LYS A 46 25.22 25.11 35.40
C LYS A 46 24.26 26.09 36.10
N ALA A 47 23.04 26.23 35.59
CA ALA A 47 21.89 26.67 36.38
C ALA A 47 20.60 26.06 35.78
N ASP A 48 19.76 25.51 36.65
CA ASP A 48 18.49 24.87 36.34
C ASP A 48 17.54 25.80 35.58
N ALA A 49 17.24 25.48 34.32
CA ALA A 49 16.21 26.15 33.52
C ALA A 49 14.82 25.53 33.77
N ALA A 50 14.40 25.52 35.03
CA ALA A 50 13.02 25.21 35.39
C ALA A 50 12.32 26.51 35.79
N SER A 51 11.38 26.94 34.94
CA SER A 51 10.35 27.96 35.22
C SER A 51 10.83 29.41 35.38
N SER A 52 11.20 30.05 34.27
CA SER A 52 11.30 31.51 34.21
C SER A 52 9.96 32.16 33.80
N PRO A 53 9.64 33.39 34.27
CA PRO A 53 8.40 34.10 33.96
C PRO A 53 8.16 34.34 32.45
N GLU A 54 9.24 34.43 31.67
CA GLU A 54 9.18 34.62 30.21
C GLU A 54 8.58 33.42 29.47
N SER A 55 8.72 32.18 29.99
CA SER A 55 8.05 31.00 29.42
C SER A 55 6.53 31.02 29.64
N PHE A 56 6.06 31.72 30.67
CA PHE A 56 4.62 31.99 30.87
C PHE A 56 4.11 33.12 29.97
N GLU A 57 4.99 34.03 29.55
CA GLU A 57 4.65 35.19 28.74
C GLU A 57 4.45 34.80 27.26
N SER A 58 5.27 33.89 26.72
CA SER A 58 5.03 33.30 25.38
C SER A 58 3.77 32.44 25.30
N ALA A 59 3.32 31.83 26.41
CA ALA A 59 2.06 31.06 26.46
C ALA A 59 0.81 31.96 26.54
N ARG A 60 0.97 33.23 26.92
CA ARG A 60 -0.12 34.23 26.92
C ARG A 60 -0.34 34.88 25.56
N ASP A 61 0.71 34.98 24.75
CA ASP A 61 0.65 35.57 23.41
C ASP A 61 0.28 34.53 22.32
N GLY A 62 0.34 33.23 22.67
CA GLY A 62 -0.08 32.10 21.85
C GLY A 62 -1.49 31.58 22.18
N VAL A 63 -2.35 32.39 22.80
CA VAL A 63 -3.78 32.03 22.89
C VAL A 63 -4.31 32.12 21.46
N ALA A 64 -4.44 30.95 20.81
CA ALA A 64 -5.04 30.85 19.48
C ALA A 64 -6.35 31.64 19.48
N ASP A 65 -6.46 32.64 18.60
CA ASP A 65 -7.65 33.48 18.54
C ASP A 65 -8.83 32.59 18.16
N LEU A 66 -9.78 32.43 19.07
CA LEU A 66 -10.98 31.62 18.84
C LEU A 66 -11.75 32.13 17.61
N ARG A 67 -11.56 33.40 17.22
CA ARG A 67 -12.13 34.00 16.00
C ARG A 67 -11.51 33.42 14.72
N GLU A 68 -10.24 33.03 14.70
CA GLU A 68 -9.65 32.35 13.54
C GLU A 68 -10.23 30.92 13.38
N PHE A 69 -10.53 30.25 14.49
CA PHE A 69 -11.25 28.97 14.48
C PHE A 69 -12.72 29.14 14.03
N GLU A 70 -13.41 30.18 14.50
CA GLU A 70 -14.77 30.51 14.08
C GLU A 70 -14.83 30.85 12.58
N GLU A 71 -13.95 31.73 12.09
CA GLU A 71 -13.83 32.07 10.66
C GLU A 71 -13.50 30.83 9.81
N PHE A 72 -12.55 29.99 10.23
CA PHE A 72 -12.24 28.75 9.53
C PHE A 72 -13.45 27.80 9.44
N SER A 73 -14.25 27.72 10.51
CA SER A 73 -15.46 26.90 10.48
C SER A 73 -16.63 27.52 9.70
N GLU A 74 -16.71 28.85 9.60
CA GLU A 74 -17.64 29.54 8.69
C GLU A 74 -17.28 29.30 7.22
N PHE A 75 -15.99 29.24 6.86
CA PHE A 75 -15.53 28.96 5.50
C PHE A 75 -15.58 27.47 5.14
N PHE A 76 -15.40 26.57 6.11
CA PHE A 76 -15.39 25.11 5.90
C PHE A 76 -16.37 24.34 6.80
N PRO A 77 -17.69 24.64 6.73
CA PRO A 77 -18.70 23.99 7.58
C PRO A 77 -18.85 22.49 7.30
N HIS A 78 -18.28 22.00 6.20
CA HIS A 78 -18.20 20.58 5.88
C HIS A 78 -17.19 19.83 6.76
N PHE A 79 -16.17 20.49 7.29
CA PHE A 79 -15.11 19.88 8.09
C PHE A 79 -15.58 19.60 9.52
N GLU A 80 -16.37 20.50 10.11
CA GLU A 80 -16.97 20.30 11.44
C GLU A 80 -17.97 19.15 11.49
N LYS A 81 -18.63 18.87 10.36
CA LYS A 81 -19.63 17.80 10.25
C LYS A 81 -18.99 16.40 10.27
N GLN A 82 -17.68 16.28 10.08
CA GLN A 82 -16.95 15.01 9.97
C GLN A 82 -16.73 14.37 11.36
N LYS A 83 -17.82 14.04 12.06
CA LYS A 83 -17.78 13.52 13.43
C LYS A 83 -16.93 12.26 13.58
N LEU A 84 -16.95 11.36 12.59
CA LEU A 84 -16.12 10.16 12.61
C LEU A 84 -14.63 10.50 12.55
N TYR A 85 -14.25 11.48 11.71
CA TYR A 85 -12.87 11.95 11.62
C TYR A 85 -12.41 12.63 12.91
N HIS A 86 -13.22 13.51 13.50
CA HIS A 86 -12.89 14.15 14.79
C HIS A 86 -12.74 13.13 15.93
N ALA A 87 -13.58 12.09 15.95
CA ALA A 87 -13.43 10.98 16.90
C ALA A 87 -12.10 10.22 16.68
N ALA A 88 -11.68 10.04 15.43
CA ALA A 88 -10.39 9.41 15.11
C ALA A 88 -9.19 10.28 15.50
N LEU A 89 -9.27 11.61 15.34
CA LEU A 89 -8.25 12.55 15.81
C LEU A 89 -8.07 12.44 17.33
N LYS A 90 -9.17 12.51 18.08
CA LYS A 90 -9.15 12.34 19.53
C LYS A 90 -8.57 10.97 19.92
N GLN A 91 -8.96 9.91 19.23
CA GLN A 91 -8.40 8.60 19.48
C GLN A 91 -6.89 8.55 19.22
N HIS A 92 -6.38 9.25 18.20
CA HIS A 92 -4.95 9.33 17.93
C HIS A 92 -4.19 10.00 19.08
N GLU A 93 -4.75 11.08 19.64
CA GLU A 93 -4.19 11.77 20.81
C GLU A 93 -4.14 10.86 22.04
N ASP A 94 -5.22 10.12 22.31
CA ASP A 94 -5.30 9.20 23.44
C ASP A 94 -4.40 7.96 23.25
N LYS A 95 -4.40 7.42 22.04
CA LYS A 95 -3.65 6.22 21.64
C LYS A 95 -3.24 6.34 20.18
N SER A 96 -1.95 6.58 19.97
CA SER A 96 -1.36 6.68 18.63
C SER A 96 -1.86 5.57 17.71
N ILE A 97 -2.52 5.97 16.63
CA ILE A 97 -2.93 5.09 15.54
C ILE A 97 -1.67 4.61 14.83
N GLN A 98 -1.51 3.29 14.70
CA GLN A 98 -0.38 2.70 14.00
C GLN A 98 -0.73 2.40 12.54
N CYS A 99 0.27 2.53 11.67
CA CYS A 99 0.26 2.05 10.29
C CYS A 99 1.64 1.48 9.97
N ARG A 100 1.74 0.68 8.90
CA ARG A 100 3.03 0.15 8.43
C ARG A 100 3.88 1.26 7.80
N ARG A 101 3.25 2.12 6.99
CA ARG A 101 3.89 3.26 6.31
C ARG A 101 2.92 4.45 6.16
N LEU A 102 3.50 5.65 6.15
CA LEU A 102 2.79 6.89 5.87
C LEU A 102 2.74 7.13 4.36
N HIS A 103 1.54 7.34 3.83
CA HIS A 103 1.29 7.64 2.41
C HIS A 103 0.68 9.05 2.25
N THR A 104 0.97 9.95 3.19
CA THR A 104 0.39 11.29 3.33
C THR A 104 0.38 12.07 2.02
N GLU A 105 1.51 12.09 1.31
CA GLU A 105 1.64 12.79 0.02
C GLU A 105 0.83 12.12 -1.10
N LEU A 106 0.86 10.78 -1.17
CA LEU A 106 0.19 10.00 -2.20
C LEU A 106 -1.33 10.23 -2.19
N VAL A 107 -1.92 10.26 -0.99
CA VAL A 107 -3.37 10.51 -0.81
C VAL A 107 -3.70 11.98 -0.56
N LYS A 108 -2.73 12.88 -0.72
CA LYS A 108 -2.89 14.35 -0.62
C LYS A 108 -3.48 14.82 0.72
N CYS A 109 -3.08 14.17 1.81
CA CYS A 109 -3.38 14.67 3.16
C CYS A 109 -2.44 15.84 3.49
N GLY A 110 -2.93 16.81 4.26
CA GLY A 110 -2.16 17.98 4.69
C GLY A 110 -1.20 17.68 5.85
N SER A 111 -1.35 16.55 6.54
CA SER A 111 -0.45 16.10 7.60
C SER A 111 -0.52 14.59 7.82
N ASP A 112 0.50 14.04 8.48
CA ASP A 112 0.52 12.62 8.90
C ASP A 112 -0.60 12.30 9.90
N VAL A 113 -0.96 13.26 10.75
CA VAL A 113 -2.07 13.11 11.70
C VAL A 113 -3.41 12.96 10.97
N GLU A 114 -3.64 13.79 9.95
CA GLU A 114 -4.83 13.68 9.09
C GLU A 114 -4.86 12.31 8.38
N TYR A 115 -3.74 11.88 7.82
CA TYR A 115 -3.62 10.56 7.19
C TYR A 115 -3.97 9.44 8.16
N LEU A 116 -3.36 9.43 9.35
CA LEU A 116 -3.57 8.39 10.35
C LEU A 116 -5.03 8.34 10.85
N ALA A 117 -5.63 9.50 11.11
CA ALA A 117 -7.03 9.58 11.50
C ALA A 117 -7.96 9.05 10.39
N LYS A 118 -7.72 9.43 9.13
CA LYS A 118 -8.49 8.91 7.98
C LYS A 118 -8.31 7.41 7.79
N VAL A 119 -7.09 6.89 7.89
CA VAL A 119 -6.82 5.43 7.84
C VAL A 119 -7.64 4.71 8.91
N HIS A 120 -7.71 5.25 10.13
CA HIS A 120 -8.50 4.66 11.19
C HIS A 120 -10.00 4.63 10.87
N CYS A 121 -10.55 5.71 10.31
CA CYS A 121 -11.94 5.71 9.83
C CYS A 121 -12.17 4.72 8.69
N LEU A 122 -11.24 4.64 7.72
CA LEU A 122 -11.33 3.70 6.59
C LEU A 122 -11.32 2.25 7.08
N ARG A 123 -10.49 1.91 8.07
CA ARG A 123 -10.50 0.57 8.69
C ARG A 123 -11.88 0.22 9.24
N GLN A 124 -12.51 1.13 9.98
CA GLN A 124 -13.86 0.93 10.51
C GLN A 124 -14.89 0.75 9.38
N ALA A 125 -14.80 1.57 8.32
CA ALA A 125 -15.70 1.49 7.18
C ALA A 125 -15.54 0.17 6.39
N TYR A 126 -14.32 -0.31 6.17
CA TYR A 126 -14.09 -1.62 5.57
C TYR A 126 -14.62 -2.75 6.45
N THR A 127 -14.37 -2.71 7.75
CA THR A 127 -14.95 -3.69 8.68
C THR A 127 -16.48 -3.72 8.55
N GLN A 128 -17.12 -2.56 8.46
CA GLN A 128 -18.57 -2.47 8.23
C GLN A 128 -18.99 -3.05 6.87
N LEU A 129 -18.28 -2.73 5.78
CA LEU A 129 -18.57 -3.27 4.45
C LEU A 129 -18.54 -4.79 4.41
N PHE A 130 -17.56 -5.41 5.07
CA PHE A 130 -17.42 -6.87 5.11
C PHE A 130 -18.44 -7.58 6.02
N THR A 131 -19.26 -6.84 6.77
CA THR A 131 -20.44 -7.42 7.44
C THR A 131 -21.61 -7.69 6.50
N ILE A 132 -21.60 -7.08 5.30
CA ILE A 132 -22.67 -7.19 4.31
C ILE A 132 -22.30 -8.29 3.31
N PRO A 133 -23.00 -9.45 3.28
CA PRO A 133 -22.58 -10.59 2.47
C PRO A 133 -22.47 -10.30 0.97
N SER A 134 -23.43 -9.56 0.42
CA SER A 134 -23.44 -9.19 -1.01
C SER A 134 -22.28 -8.27 -1.40
N THR A 135 -21.85 -7.39 -0.48
CA THR A 135 -20.68 -6.53 -0.68
C THR A 135 -19.40 -7.38 -0.66
N THR A 136 -19.27 -8.28 0.31
CA THR A 136 -18.11 -9.18 0.42
C THR A 136 -17.96 -10.06 -0.82
N GLU A 137 -19.05 -10.67 -1.29
CA GLU A 137 -19.09 -11.47 -2.51
C GLU A 137 -18.71 -10.63 -3.74
N TRP A 138 -19.32 -9.46 -3.88
CA TRP A 138 -19.02 -8.55 -4.99
C TRP A 138 -17.54 -8.11 -5.01
N ILE A 139 -16.94 -7.77 -3.86
CA ILE A 139 -15.51 -7.40 -3.78
C ILE A 139 -14.61 -8.58 -4.16
N ALA A 140 -14.94 -9.79 -3.72
CA ALA A 140 -14.19 -10.99 -4.08
C ALA A 140 -14.27 -11.26 -5.60
N ASP A 141 -15.45 -11.13 -6.19
CA ASP A 141 -15.69 -11.35 -7.62
C ASP A 141 -15.00 -10.31 -8.50
N ILE A 142 -15.05 -9.01 -8.16
CA ILE A 142 -14.38 -7.98 -8.96
C ILE A 142 -12.86 -8.09 -8.89
N GLY A 143 -12.31 -8.48 -7.73
CA GLY A 143 -10.88 -8.77 -7.61
C GLY A 143 -10.45 -9.93 -8.52
N ARG A 144 -11.25 -10.99 -8.58
CA ARG A 144 -11.06 -12.14 -9.48
C ARG A 144 -11.13 -11.71 -10.95
N GLN A 145 -12.15 -10.95 -11.30
CA GLN A 145 -12.45 -10.56 -12.68
C GLN A 145 -11.38 -9.63 -13.24
N ILE A 146 -11.06 -8.53 -12.55
CA ILE A 146 -10.12 -7.51 -13.05
C ILE A 146 -8.75 -8.12 -13.37
N ILE A 147 -8.25 -8.97 -12.48
CA ILE A 147 -6.94 -9.60 -12.68
C ILE A 147 -7.01 -10.65 -13.79
N SER A 148 -8.09 -11.44 -13.87
CA SER A 148 -8.28 -12.40 -14.96
C SER A 148 -8.31 -11.71 -16.31
N ASP A 149 -9.05 -10.60 -16.41
CA ASP A 149 -9.13 -9.80 -17.63
C ASP A 149 -7.79 -9.19 -18.00
N LEU A 150 -7.02 -8.72 -17.03
CA LEU A 150 -5.67 -8.21 -17.29
C LEU A 150 -4.71 -9.30 -17.79
N ILE A 151 -4.82 -10.52 -17.27
CA ILE A 151 -4.04 -11.68 -17.74
C ILE A 151 -4.45 -12.05 -19.17
N MET A 152 -5.75 -12.12 -19.46
CA MET A 152 -6.26 -12.39 -20.81
C MET A 152 -5.87 -11.30 -21.80
N TYR A 153 -5.91 -10.03 -21.37
CA TYR A 153 -5.49 -8.88 -22.16
C TYR A 153 -3.99 -8.94 -22.52
N ALA A 154 -3.18 -9.59 -21.67
CA ALA A 154 -1.78 -9.88 -21.96
C ALA A 154 -1.56 -11.16 -22.79
N ASP A 155 -2.61 -11.69 -23.43
CA ASP A 155 -2.59 -12.93 -24.24
C ASP A 155 -2.12 -14.16 -23.45
N ARG A 156 -2.57 -14.27 -22.19
CA ARG A 156 -2.27 -15.42 -21.32
C ARG A 156 -3.55 -16.06 -20.77
N ASP A 157 -3.44 -17.34 -20.41
CA ASP A 157 -4.53 -18.11 -19.80
C ASP A 157 -4.65 -17.81 -18.29
N PRO A 158 -5.79 -17.31 -17.79
CA PRO A 158 -5.99 -17.00 -16.37
C PRO A 158 -6.29 -18.24 -15.51
N LYS A 159 -6.37 -19.45 -16.07
CA LYS A 159 -6.79 -20.67 -15.36
C LYS A 159 -6.04 -20.92 -14.05
N ASP A 160 -4.71 -20.86 -14.06
CA ASP A 160 -3.92 -21.14 -12.85
C ASP A 160 -4.09 -20.03 -11.81
N TYR A 161 -4.21 -18.77 -12.25
CA TYR A 161 -4.57 -17.66 -11.37
C TYR A 161 -5.92 -17.91 -10.67
N LEU A 162 -6.95 -18.28 -11.42
CA LEU A 162 -8.29 -18.56 -10.88
C LEU A 162 -8.24 -19.67 -9.81
N ILE A 163 -7.50 -20.76 -10.07
CA ILE A 163 -7.33 -21.86 -9.09
C ILE A 163 -6.68 -21.34 -7.80
N HIS A 164 -5.63 -20.54 -7.91
CA HIS A 164 -4.92 -20.01 -6.75
C HIS A 164 -5.72 -18.94 -5.99
N TYR A 165 -6.52 -18.14 -6.71
CA TYR A 165 -7.41 -17.15 -6.12
C TYR A 165 -8.50 -17.81 -5.29
N GLU A 166 -9.17 -18.85 -5.80
CA GLU A 166 -10.18 -19.59 -5.04
C GLU A 166 -9.60 -20.23 -3.78
N ARG A 167 -8.40 -20.82 -3.88
CA ARG A 167 -7.70 -21.37 -2.71
C ARG A 167 -7.39 -20.32 -1.65
N MET A 168 -7.10 -19.07 -2.05
CA MET A 168 -6.91 -17.97 -1.11
C MET A 168 -8.24 -17.60 -0.45
N LEU A 169 -9.35 -17.53 -1.20
CA LEU A 169 -10.66 -17.25 -0.61
C LEU A 169 -11.09 -18.35 0.38
N GLU A 170 -10.89 -19.62 0.03
CA GLU A 170 -11.11 -20.76 0.93
C GLU A 170 -10.26 -20.62 2.21
N PHE A 171 -8.98 -20.26 2.08
CA PHE A 171 -8.09 -20.01 3.22
C PHE A 171 -8.61 -18.89 4.13
N LEU A 172 -9.07 -17.78 3.55
CA LEU A 172 -9.55 -16.60 4.29
C LEU A 172 -10.89 -16.85 5.00
N GLN A 173 -11.70 -17.79 4.53
CA GLN A 173 -12.98 -18.14 5.16
C GLN A 173 -12.84 -19.01 6.41
N GLU A 174 -11.70 -19.69 6.58
CA GLU A 174 -11.46 -20.61 7.69
C GLU A 174 -10.90 -19.85 8.91
N PRO A 175 -11.67 -19.70 10.01
CA PRO A 175 -11.27 -18.89 11.16
C PRO A 175 -9.98 -19.37 11.84
N ASN A 176 -9.68 -20.68 11.74
CA ASN A 176 -8.45 -21.25 12.29
C ASN A 176 -7.19 -20.70 11.61
N ASN A 177 -7.31 -20.19 10.38
CA ASN A 177 -6.20 -19.61 9.63
C ASN A 177 -5.87 -18.18 10.05
N HIS A 178 -6.79 -17.46 10.73
CA HIS A 178 -6.59 -16.06 11.11
C HIS A 178 -5.33 -15.85 11.96
N LYS A 179 -5.03 -16.76 12.88
CA LYS A 179 -3.85 -16.67 13.73
C LYS A 179 -2.55 -16.82 12.94
N ILE A 180 -2.53 -17.72 11.96
CA ILE A 180 -1.38 -17.93 11.06
C ILE A 180 -1.17 -16.67 10.23
N MET A 181 -2.24 -16.16 9.62
CA MET A 181 -2.22 -14.95 8.80
C MET A 181 -1.76 -13.72 9.59
N GLU A 182 -2.29 -13.52 10.80
CA GLU A 182 -1.91 -12.42 11.68
C GLU A 182 -0.43 -12.47 12.05
N GLU A 183 0.09 -13.66 12.38
CA GLU A 183 1.51 -13.83 12.68
C GLU A 183 2.40 -13.49 11.48
N GLU A 184 2.07 -14.03 10.30
CA GLU A 184 2.83 -13.77 9.06
C GLU A 184 2.83 -12.29 8.69
N LEU A 185 1.67 -11.62 8.76
CA LEU A 185 1.53 -10.23 8.37
C LEU A 185 2.14 -9.27 9.40
N THR A 186 2.03 -9.59 10.69
CA THR A 186 2.68 -8.82 11.75
C THR A 186 4.21 -8.86 11.59
N ALA A 187 4.77 -10.02 11.22
CA ALA A 187 6.18 -10.15 10.90
C ALA A 187 6.61 -9.31 9.67
N ARG A 188 5.67 -8.89 8.83
CA ARG A 188 5.87 -7.96 7.70
C ARG A 188 5.48 -6.52 8.03
N GLY A 189 5.26 -6.21 9.31
CA GLY A 189 4.99 -4.86 9.78
C GLY A 189 3.54 -4.40 9.61
N VAL A 190 2.64 -5.26 9.12
CA VAL A 190 1.20 -4.95 9.07
C VAL A 190 0.69 -4.77 10.50
N LYS A 191 0.08 -3.62 10.78
CA LYS A 191 -0.31 -3.22 12.14
C LYS A 191 -1.76 -3.53 12.49
N CYS A 192 -2.60 -3.78 11.48
CA CYS A 192 -4.01 -4.08 11.67
C CYS A 192 -4.45 -5.12 10.65
N MET A 193 -5.18 -6.14 11.10
CA MET A 193 -5.81 -7.15 10.24
C MET A 193 -7.07 -6.58 9.59
N ASN A 194 -6.88 -5.69 8.62
CA ASN A 194 -7.95 -5.01 7.89
C ASN A 194 -7.67 -5.01 6.38
N PHE A 195 -8.73 -4.94 5.58
CA PHE A 195 -8.63 -4.90 4.13
C PHE A 195 -7.73 -3.78 3.62
N TYR A 196 -7.79 -2.59 4.21
CA TYR A 196 -6.91 -1.48 3.84
C TYR A 196 -5.43 -1.83 4.08
N ASP A 197 -5.11 -2.32 5.28
CA ASP A 197 -3.74 -2.64 5.65
C ASP A 197 -3.15 -3.80 4.84
N VAL A 198 -3.94 -4.83 4.54
CA VAL A 198 -3.46 -6.03 3.86
C VAL A 198 -3.48 -5.88 2.35
N LEU A 199 -4.64 -5.56 1.77
CA LEU A 199 -4.75 -5.50 0.31
C LEU A 199 -4.19 -4.20 -0.24
N ILE A 200 -4.57 -3.06 0.34
CA ILE A 200 -4.22 -1.76 -0.24
C ILE A 200 -2.77 -1.41 0.11
N ASP A 201 -2.45 -1.28 1.40
CA ASP A 201 -1.13 -0.84 1.84
C ASP A 201 -0.08 -1.92 1.60
N PHE A 202 -0.27 -3.11 2.16
CA PHE A 202 0.75 -4.16 2.05
C PHE A 202 0.86 -4.70 0.63
N ILE A 203 -0.21 -5.09 -0.05
CA ILE A 203 -0.10 -5.75 -1.37
C ILE A 203 0.01 -4.76 -2.54
N LEU A 204 -0.99 -3.90 -2.73
CA LEU A 204 -1.09 -3.09 -3.95
C LEU A 204 -0.06 -1.96 -4.01
N LEU A 205 0.08 -1.19 -2.93
CA LEU A 205 1.00 -0.05 -2.92
C LEU A 205 2.48 -0.49 -2.99
N ASP A 206 2.86 -1.57 -2.31
CA ASP A 206 4.20 -2.14 -2.45
C ASP A 206 4.45 -2.65 -3.87
N ALA A 207 3.50 -3.37 -4.47
CA ALA A 207 3.64 -3.86 -5.84
C ALA A 207 3.85 -2.71 -6.85
N PHE A 208 3.16 -1.59 -6.68
CA PHE A 208 3.38 -0.41 -7.54
C PHE A 208 4.73 0.27 -7.30
N GLU A 209 5.19 0.39 -6.06
CA GLU A 209 6.52 0.95 -5.78
C GLU A 209 7.64 0.06 -6.34
N GLU A 210 7.49 -1.27 -6.25
CA GLU A 210 8.45 -2.25 -6.79
C GLU A 210 8.58 -2.13 -8.31
N VAL A 211 7.48 -1.92 -9.00
CA VAL A 211 7.48 -1.69 -10.44
C VAL A 211 8.17 -0.37 -10.79
N GLU A 212 8.00 0.68 -10.00
CA GLU A 212 8.70 1.95 -10.24
C GLU A 212 10.20 1.87 -9.96
N LYS A 213 10.59 1.00 -9.02
CA LYS A 213 11.99 0.77 -8.62
C LYS A 213 12.38 -0.70 -8.79
N PRO A 214 12.42 -1.23 -10.03
CA PRO A 214 12.61 -2.66 -10.23
C PRO A 214 14.02 -3.10 -9.83
N PRO A 215 14.20 -4.38 -9.41
CA PRO A 215 15.50 -4.95 -9.10
C PRO A 215 16.49 -4.83 -10.26
N SER A 216 17.77 -4.77 -9.96
CA SER A 216 18.86 -4.65 -10.95
C SER A 216 18.84 -5.79 -11.98
N SER A 217 18.48 -7.01 -11.56
CA SER A 217 18.31 -8.18 -12.42
C SER A 217 17.21 -7.98 -13.47
N ILE A 218 16.05 -7.48 -13.05
CA ILE A 218 14.93 -7.16 -13.95
C ILE A 218 15.32 -6.01 -14.89
N LYS A 219 15.95 -4.95 -14.36
CA LYS A 219 16.46 -3.82 -15.17
C LYS A 219 17.44 -4.29 -16.25
N ALA A 220 18.37 -5.18 -15.91
CA ALA A 220 19.36 -5.71 -16.85
C ALA A 220 18.70 -6.50 -18.00
N ILE A 221 17.69 -7.31 -17.71
CA ILE A 221 16.93 -8.03 -18.74
C ILE A 221 16.21 -7.04 -19.66
N LEU A 222 15.51 -6.06 -19.10
CA LEU A 222 14.73 -5.07 -19.86
C LEU A 222 15.60 -4.19 -20.77
N GLN A 223 16.78 -3.77 -20.28
CA GLN A 223 17.70 -2.90 -21.01
C GLN A 223 18.55 -3.64 -22.06
N ASN A 224 18.56 -4.97 -22.07
CA ASN A 224 19.34 -5.73 -23.03
C ASN A 224 18.69 -5.69 -24.43
N ARG A 225 19.21 -4.81 -25.29
CA ARG A 225 18.71 -4.60 -26.66
C ARG A 225 19.09 -5.71 -27.64
N TRP A 226 19.96 -6.64 -27.25
CA TRP A 226 20.43 -7.72 -28.12
C TRP A 226 19.49 -8.93 -28.13
N ILE A 227 18.51 -8.97 -27.21
CA ILE A 227 17.54 -10.06 -27.09
C ILE A 227 16.13 -9.59 -27.51
N SER A 228 15.36 -10.49 -28.11
CA SER A 228 14.01 -10.19 -28.57
C SER A 228 13.09 -9.81 -27.40
N ALA A 229 12.00 -9.10 -27.68
CA ALA A 229 10.98 -8.79 -26.67
C ALA A 229 10.41 -10.07 -26.04
N SER A 230 10.05 -11.07 -26.86
CA SER A 230 9.55 -12.36 -26.37
C SER A 230 10.53 -13.11 -25.47
N PHE A 231 11.84 -12.98 -25.73
CA PHE A 231 12.86 -13.58 -24.86
C PHE A 231 12.99 -12.80 -23.55
N ARG A 232 12.94 -11.47 -23.56
CA ARG A 232 12.94 -10.65 -22.33
C ARG A 232 11.74 -10.97 -21.44
N GLU A 233 10.57 -11.12 -22.04
CA GLU A 233 9.35 -11.49 -21.32
C GLU A 233 9.48 -12.86 -20.64
N THR A 234 10.01 -13.86 -21.35
CA THR A 234 10.29 -15.19 -20.80
C THR A 234 11.33 -15.15 -19.67
N ALA A 235 12.37 -14.34 -19.84
CA ALA A 235 13.43 -14.17 -18.84
C ALA A 235 12.91 -13.47 -17.58
N ILE A 236 11.99 -12.50 -17.72
CA ILE A 236 11.29 -11.88 -16.58
C ILE A 236 10.48 -12.91 -15.83
N GLY A 237 9.68 -13.73 -16.53
CA GLY A 237 8.93 -14.82 -15.88
C GLY A 237 9.82 -15.75 -15.06
N THR A 238 10.98 -16.12 -15.62
CA THR A 238 11.96 -16.98 -14.94
C THR A 238 12.59 -16.29 -13.71
N ALA A 239 12.93 -15.01 -13.82
CA ALA A 239 13.50 -14.23 -12.71
C ALA A 239 12.51 -14.06 -11.55
N VAL A 240 11.26 -13.71 -11.86
CA VAL A 240 10.17 -13.61 -10.89
C VAL A 240 9.92 -14.95 -10.20
N TRP A 241 9.85 -16.03 -10.98
CA TRP A 241 9.67 -17.39 -10.45
C TRP A 241 10.79 -17.78 -9.47
N SER A 242 12.04 -17.53 -9.84
CA SER A 242 13.20 -17.84 -8.97
C SER A 242 13.11 -17.13 -7.62
N VAL A 243 12.73 -15.84 -7.61
CA VAL A 243 12.53 -15.08 -6.38
C VAL A 243 11.40 -15.68 -5.53
N LEU A 244 10.27 -16.02 -6.15
CA LEU A 244 9.12 -16.60 -5.44
C LEU A 244 9.43 -17.97 -4.86
N VAL A 245 10.18 -18.81 -5.57
CA VAL A 245 10.64 -20.11 -5.06
C VAL A 245 11.50 -19.92 -3.81
N GLY A 246 12.48 -19.02 -3.85
CA GLY A 246 13.31 -18.74 -2.68
C GLY A 246 12.49 -18.18 -1.51
N LYS A 247 11.57 -17.25 -1.75
CA LYS A 247 10.67 -16.74 -0.70
C LYS A 247 9.80 -17.84 -0.09
N ARG A 248 9.31 -18.79 -0.91
CA ARG A 248 8.48 -19.91 -0.44
C ARG A 248 9.26 -20.86 0.48
N GLN A 249 10.55 -21.10 0.19
CA GLN A 249 11.41 -21.93 1.05
C GLN A 249 11.68 -21.32 2.43
N MET A 250 11.56 -19.99 2.55
CA MET A 250 11.76 -19.26 3.81
C MET A 250 10.48 -19.10 4.63
N LEU A 251 9.33 -19.59 4.14
CA LEU A 251 8.07 -19.47 4.88
C LEU A 251 8.06 -20.37 6.10
N LYS A 252 7.59 -19.81 7.22
CA LYS A 252 7.30 -20.57 8.43
C LYS A 252 6.14 -21.56 8.21
N TYR A 253 5.14 -21.15 7.43
CA TYR A 253 3.95 -21.95 7.13
C TYR A 253 3.86 -22.20 5.62
N ASP A 254 3.98 -23.46 5.22
CA ASP A 254 3.94 -23.89 3.81
C ASP A 254 2.53 -23.79 3.18
N LYS A 255 1.51 -23.62 4.01
CA LYS A 255 0.10 -23.38 3.66
C LYS A 255 -0.47 -22.12 4.34
N GLY A 256 0.41 -21.18 4.72
CA GLY A 256 0.02 -19.89 5.29
C GLY A 256 -0.52 -18.92 4.24
N PHE A 257 -0.93 -17.73 4.69
CA PHE A 257 -1.41 -16.65 3.83
C PHE A 257 -0.36 -16.30 2.77
N LEU A 258 0.91 -16.17 3.18
CA LEU A 258 1.99 -15.83 2.25
C LEU A 258 2.24 -16.91 1.19
N ALA A 259 2.02 -18.20 1.52
CA ALA A 259 2.13 -19.28 0.55
C ALA A 259 1.06 -19.20 -0.53
N HIS A 260 -0.20 -18.94 -0.14
CA HIS A 260 -1.30 -18.67 -1.06
C HIS A 260 -1.03 -17.42 -1.90
N PHE A 261 -0.58 -16.34 -1.25
CA PHE A 261 -0.27 -15.08 -1.90
C PHE A 261 0.84 -15.21 -2.95
N TYR A 262 1.92 -15.94 -2.65
CA TYR A 262 3.00 -16.19 -3.63
C TYR A 262 2.54 -17.08 -4.78
N SER A 263 1.61 -18.01 -4.56
CA SER A 263 1.04 -18.83 -5.64
C SER A 263 0.22 -17.99 -6.63
N ILE A 264 -0.52 -17.00 -6.11
CA ILE A 264 -1.21 -16.00 -6.94
C ILE A 264 -0.19 -15.11 -7.65
N SER A 265 0.81 -14.62 -6.92
CA SER A 265 1.84 -13.72 -7.44
C SER A 265 2.66 -14.35 -8.56
N GLU A 266 2.87 -15.66 -8.54
CA GLU A 266 3.56 -16.42 -9.60
C GLU A 266 2.88 -16.26 -10.96
N GLN A 267 1.55 -16.11 -10.98
CA GLN A 267 0.76 -15.96 -12.20
C GLN A 267 0.67 -14.49 -12.65
N ILE A 268 0.51 -13.57 -11.69
CA ILE A 268 0.23 -12.16 -11.99
C ILE A 268 1.51 -11.34 -12.20
N SER A 269 2.53 -11.57 -11.38
CA SER A 269 3.70 -10.67 -11.32
C SER A 269 4.48 -10.61 -12.64
N PRO A 270 4.69 -11.71 -13.39
CA PRO A 270 5.31 -11.63 -14.70
C PRO A 270 4.51 -10.75 -15.68
N VAL A 271 3.17 -10.86 -15.64
CA VAL A 271 2.26 -10.05 -16.47
C VAL A 271 2.38 -8.57 -16.11
N LEU A 272 2.36 -8.23 -14.82
CA LEU A 272 2.48 -6.85 -14.37
C LEU A 272 3.86 -6.26 -14.66
N VAL A 273 4.94 -6.98 -14.34
CA VAL A 273 6.31 -6.51 -14.61
C VAL A 273 6.50 -6.26 -16.10
N TRP A 274 6.06 -7.19 -16.95
CA TRP A 274 6.11 -6.99 -18.40
C TRP A 274 5.20 -5.86 -18.88
N GLY A 275 3.98 -5.78 -18.34
CA GLY A 275 3.03 -4.75 -18.68
C GLY A 275 3.57 -3.36 -18.36
N PHE A 276 4.07 -3.12 -17.15
CA PHE A 276 4.57 -1.80 -16.77
C PHE A 276 5.92 -1.43 -17.37
N LEU A 277 6.83 -2.39 -17.53
CA LEU A 277 8.24 -2.10 -17.86
C LEU A 277 8.66 -2.58 -19.25
N GLY A 278 7.81 -3.34 -19.93
CA GLY A 278 8.03 -3.80 -21.29
C GLY A 278 8.00 -2.66 -22.32
N PRO A 279 8.08 -3.02 -23.61
CA PRO A 279 7.97 -2.07 -24.70
C PRO A 279 6.69 -1.24 -24.61
N GLU A 280 6.72 -0.03 -25.17
CA GLU A 280 5.50 0.78 -25.33
C GLU A 280 4.46 0.01 -26.14
N GLY A 281 3.20 0.04 -25.69
CA GLY A 281 2.11 -0.71 -26.30
C GLY A 281 0.82 -0.60 -25.49
N SER A 282 -0.23 -1.23 -26.00
CA SER A 282 -1.56 -1.19 -25.37
C SER A 282 -1.55 -1.79 -23.97
N LEU A 283 -0.91 -2.96 -23.78
CA LEU A 283 -0.73 -3.58 -22.46
C LEU A 283 -0.09 -2.63 -21.46
N ARG A 284 0.98 -1.92 -21.85
CA ARG A 284 1.65 -0.97 -20.96
C ARG A 284 0.77 0.20 -20.59
N SER A 285 0.09 0.79 -21.56
CA SER A 285 -0.86 1.87 -21.29
C SER A 285 -2.00 1.42 -20.37
N THR A 286 -2.48 0.18 -20.52
CA THR A 286 -3.57 -0.39 -19.74
C THR A 286 -3.14 -0.76 -18.32
N CYS A 287 -1.92 -1.28 -18.11
CA CYS A 287 -1.36 -1.47 -16.77
C CYS A 287 -1.18 -0.14 -16.03
N HIS A 288 -0.67 0.90 -16.70
CA HIS A 288 -0.57 2.24 -16.11
C HIS A 288 -1.94 2.82 -15.78
N TYR A 289 -2.92 2.69 -16.68
CA TYR A 289 -4.29 3.11 -16.41
C TYR A 289 -4.91 2.38 -15.21
N PHE A 290 -4.71 1.06 -15.10
CA PHE A 290 -5.16 0.29 -13.94
C PHE A 290 -4.55 0.83 -12.63
N ARG A 291 -3.23 1.04 -12.60
CA ARG A 291 -2.56 1.65 -11.43
C ARG A 291 -3.15 3.02 -11.11
N ASP A 292 -3.31 3.86 -12.12
CA ASP A 292 -3.82 5.22 -11.93
C ASP A 292 -5.26 5.20 -11.38
N GLN A 293 -6.12 4.28 -11.82
CA GLN A 293 -7.45 4.08 -11.22
C GLN A 293 -7.38 3.68 -9.74
N VAL A 294 -6.43 2.83 -9.34
CA VAL A 294 -6.24 2.46 -7.94
C VAL A 294 -5.71 3.65 -7.13
N ILE A 295 -4.74 4.40 -7.63
CA ILE A 295 -4.21 5.58 -6.92
C ILE A 295 -5.27 6.67 -6.80
N GLU A 296 -6.03 6.94 -7.86
CA GLU A 296 -7.11 7.92 -7.83
C GLU A 296 -8.26 7.49 -6.90
N PHE A 297 -8.57 6.18 -6.81
CA PHE A 297 -9.48 5.66 -5.79
C PHE A 297 -9.02 6.02 -4.38
N LEU A 298 -7.73 5.82 -4.07
CA LEU A 298 -7.18 6.17 -2.77
C LEU A 298 -7.24 7.67 -2.51
N VAL A 299 -6.89 8.51 -3.49
CA VAL A 299 -7.01 9.96 -3.37
C VAL A 299 -8.47 10.38 -3.09
N ASP A 300 -9.44 9.77 -3.77
CA ASP A 300 -10.86 10.12 -3.58
C ASP A 300 -11.40 9.67 -2.22
N ILE A 301 -11.11 8.46 -1.75
CA ILE A 301 -11.61 7.99 -0.44
C ILE A 301 -10.94 8.71 0.73
N PHE A 302 -9.82 9.40 0.52
CA PHE A 302 -9.22 10.30 1.52
C PHE A 302 -9.73 11.74 1.39
N ASN A 303 -10.52 12.09 0.39
CA ASN A 303 -10.93 13.48 0.13
C ASN A 303 -12.28 13.81 0.79
N PHE A 304 -12.29 14.79 1.69
CA PHE A 304 -13.51 15.26 2.39
C PHE A 304 -14.60 15.81 1.48
N PHE A 305 -14.26 16.23 0.26
CA PHE A 305 -15.24 16.69 -0.74
C PHE A 305 -15.84 15.55 -1.56
N LYS A 306 -15.27 14.34 -1.47
CA LYS A 306 -15.70 13.15 -2.21
C LYS A 306 -16.44 12.15 -1.33
N VAL A 307 -15.97 11.97 -0.09
CA VAL A 307 -16.54 11.01 0.85
C VAL A 307 -16.87 11.64 2.20
N ARG A 308 -17.87 11.10 2.87
CA ARG A 308 -18.44 11.61 4.13
C ARG A 308 -17.87 10.85 5.32
N TYR A 309 -16.92 11.46 6.02
CA TYR A 309 -16.42 11.03 7.34
C TYR A 309 -17.37 11.45 8.49
N THR A 310 -18.69 11.39 8.27
CA THR A 310 -19.69 11.77 9.27
C THR A 310 -20.05 10.60 10.19
N THR A 311 -20.20 9.41 9.62
CA THR A 311 -20.54 8.14 10.30
C THR A 311 -19.85 6.98 9.57
N ILE A 312 -19.71 5.84 10.23
CA ILE A 312 -19.10 4.64 9.61
C ILE A 312 -19.90 4.21 8.38
N ASP A 313 -21.23 4.18 8.47
CA ASP A 313 -22.11 3.75 7.37
C ASP A 313 -22.01 4.67 6.15
N ASN A 314 -21.97 6.00 6.34
CA ASN A 314 -21.85 6.94 5.23
C ASN A 314 -20.50 6.78 4.52
N LEU A 315 -19.42 6.61 5.29
CA LEU A 315 -18.09 6.40 4.72
C LEU A 315 -18.01 5.07 3.99
N ALA A 316 -18.58 4.00 4.54
CA ALA A 316 -18.67 2.69 3.90
C ALA A 316 -19.43 2.76 2.56
N GLU A 317 -20.61 3.39 2.55
CA GLU A 317 -21.40 3.60 1.33
C GLU A 317 -20.61 4.37 0.26
N ASP A 318 -19.94 5.46 0.67
CA ASP A 318 -19.16 6.29 -0.24
C ASP A 318 -17.94 5.53 -0.79
N ILE A 319 -17.20 4.78 0.03
CA ILE A 319 -16.08 3.92 -0.41
C ILE A 319 -16.57 2.92 -1.46
N LEU A 320 -17.69 2.25 -1.20
CA LEU A 320 -18.23 1.26 -2.14
C LEU A 320 -18.66 1.90 -3.46
N ARG A 321 -19.26 3.11 -3.41
CA ARG A 321 -19.60 3.88 -4.61
C ARG A 321 -18.36 4.23 -5.43
N GLU A 322 -17.33 4.79 -4.80
CA GLU A 322 -16.09 5.14 -5.49
C GLU A 322 -15.43 3.87 -6.06
N MET A 323 -15.38 2.76 -5.31
CA MET A 323 -14.83 1.49 -5.78
C MET A 323 -15.57 0.99 -7.04
N LYS A 324 -16.91 1.03 -7.05
CA LYS A 324 -17.73 0.64 -8.21
C LYS A 324 -17.42 1.49 -9.45
N GLY A 325 -17.29 2.81 -9.28
CA GLY A 325 -16.92 3.69 -10.39
C GLY A 325 -15.57 3.35 -11.01
N ARG A 326 -14.59 2.99 -10.17
CA ARG A 326 -13.24 2.62 -10.60
C ARG A 326 -13.21 1.27 -11.32
N VAL A 327 -13.96 0.30 -10.82
CA VAL A 327 -14.15 -1.01 -11.49
C VAL A 327 -14.75 -0.82 -12.87
N GLU A 328 -15.80 0.00 -13.00
CA GLU A 328 -16.44 0.28 -14.30
C GLU A 328 -15.44 0.92 -15.29
N ASN A 329 -14.67 1.91 -14.84
CA ASN A 329 -13.63 2.53 -15.65
C ASN A 329 -12.57 1.54 -16.15
N ILE A 330 -12.15 0.60 -15.29
CA ILE A 330 -11.17 -0.45 -15.64
C ILE A 330 -11.77 -1.42 -16.67
N ASN A 331 -13.00 -1.86 -16.45
CA ASN A 331 -13.69 -2.79 -17.37
C ASN A 331 -13.92 -2.18 -18.75
N GLN A 332 -14.26 -0.89 -18.81
CA GLN A 332 -14.36 -0.15 -20.08
C GLN A 332 -13.01 -0.10 -20.80
N ARG A 333 -11.91 0.16 -20.08
CA ARG A 333 -10.56 0.16 -20.67
C ARG A 333 -10.20 -1.20 -21.27
N LEU A 334 -10.44 -2.29 -20.53
CA LEU A 334 -10.10 -3.64 -20.94
C LEU A 334 -10.95 -4.15 -22.11
N SER A 335 -12.20 -3.70 -22.21
CA SER A 335 -13.10 -4.08 -23.32
C SER A 335 -12.84 -3.31 -24.62
N LEU A 336 -12.45 -2.03 -24.54
CA LEU A 336 -12.25 -1.18 -25.72
C LEU A 336 -11.00 -1.50 -26.55
N GLU A 337 -9.98 -2.11 -25.93
CA GLU A 337 -8.71 -2.43 -26.60
C GLU A 337 -8.48 -3.95 -26.78
N GLY A 338 -9.47 -4.78 -26.43
CA GLY A 338 -9.48 -6.23 -26.64
C GLY A 338 -10.13 -6.68 -27.96
N CYS A 339 -10.35 -5.76 -28.91
CA CYS A 339 -10.92 -6.02 -30.25
C CYS A 339 -9.93 -5.67 -31.37
#